data_AF-A0AAU4ABW2-F1
#
_entry.id   AF-A0AAU4ABW2-F1
#
_cell.length_a   1.000
_cell.length_b   1.000
_cell.length_c   1.000
_cell.angle_alpha   90.00
_cell.angle_beta   90.00
_cell.angle_gamma   90.00
#
_symmetry.space_group_name_H-M   'P 1'
#
loop_
_entity.id
_entity.type
_entity.pdbx_description
1 polymer ?
#
loop_
_entity_poly.entity_id
_entity_poly.type
_entity_poly.pdbx_seq_one_letter_code
_entity_poly.pdbx_strand_id
1 'polypeptide(L)'
;MRNFASALAGCMEGRGVRTHTELDTTTENALWAIARARPEPPDELVAAAYRAFAGQLDGTNAVAEREVFIQKLVQRGMSEETAREMFGRGFKRGG
;
A
#
# COMPACT_ATOMS: atom_id res chain seq x y z
N MET A 1 -9.37 -10.89 10.15
CA MET A 1 -8.85 -9.59 9.68
C MET A 1 -9.48 -8.44 10.47
N ARG A 2 -9.05 -8.23 11.73
CA ARG A 2 -9.56 -7.13 12.59
C ARG A 2 -8.88 -5.79 12.30
N ASN A 3 -7.76 -5.78 11.57
CA ASN A 3 -6.93 -4.60 11.31
C ASN A 3 -7.55 -3.62 10.29
N PHE A 4 -7.95 -4.08 9.10
CA PHE A 4 -8.44 -3.20 8.03
C PHE A 4 -9.75 -2.50 8.40
N ALA A 5 -10.75 -3.24 8.87
CA ALA A 5 -12.04 -2.67 9.25
C ALA A 5 -11.91 -1.64 10.39
N SER A 6 -11.07 -1.92 11.40
CA SER A 6 -10.80 -0.96 12.47
C SER A 6 -10.02 0.27 12.00
N ALA A 7 -9.07 0.10 11.06
CA ALA A 7 -8.35 1.22 10.47
C ALA A 7 -9.27 2.10 9.59
N LEU A 8 -10.14 1.49 8.79
CA LEU A 8 -11.13 2.20 7.98
C LEU A 8 -12.10 3.00 8.87
N ALA A 9 -12.66 2.39 9.91
CA ALA A 9 -13.49 3.10 10.88
C ALA A 9 -12.70 4.26 11.53
N GLY A 10 -11.43 4.04 11.88
CA GLY A 10 -10.53 5.07 12.37
C GLY A 10 -10.38 6.27 11.42
N CYS A 11 -10.22 6.03 10.12
CA CYS A 11 -10.16 7.06 9.09
C CYS A 11 -11.50 7.79 8.90
N MET A 12 -12.62 7.04 8.92
CA MET A 12 -13.97 7.60 8.84
C MET A 12 -14.34 8.41 10.10
N GLU A 13 -13.68 8.18 11.23
CA GLU A 13 -13.82 8.96 12.48
C GLU A 13 -12.70 10.01 12.69
N GLY A 14 -11.62 9.95 11.92
CA GLY A 14 -10.63 11.04 11.75
C GLY A 14 -9.41 10.85 12.63
N ARG A 15 -9.33 9.66 13.21
CA ARG A 15 -8.25 9.19 14.05
C ARG A 15 -7.08 8.66 13.22
N GLY A 16 -7.28 8.48 11.91
CA GLY A 16 -6.27 8.01 10.96
C GLY A 16 -5.98 6.52 11.11
N VAL A 17 -4.84 6.09 10.54
CA VAL A 17 -4.34 4.71 10.58
C VAL A 17 -3.35 4.57 11.74
N ARG A 18 -3.54 3.56 12.60
CA ARG A 18 -2.58 3.26 13.68
C ARG A 18 -1.29 2.67 13.09
N THR A 19 -0.17 2.80 13.79
CA THR A 19 1.05 2.07 13.45
C THR A 19 0.89 0.57 13.79
N HIS A 20 1.58 -0.31 13.06
CA HIS A 20 1.51 -1.78 13.21
C HIS A 20 0.16 -2.41 12.86
N THR A 21 -0.41 -2.04 11.71
CA THR A 21 -1.68 -2.61 11.26
C THR A 21 -1.53 -3.92 10.48
N GLU A 22 -0.31 -4.39 10.19
CA GLU A 22 -0.03 -5.47 9.22
C GLU A 22 -0.55 -5.15 7.79
N LEU A 23 -0.94 -3.90 7.53
CA LEU A 23 -1.34 -3.46 6.21
C LEU A 23 -0.11 -3.09 5.39
N ASP A 24 -0.13 -3.42 4.11
CA ASP A 24 0.92 -2.95 3.21
C ASP A 24 0.80 -1.45 2.96
N THR A 25 1.89 -0.86 2.48
CA THR A 25 1.97 0.59 2.27
C THR A 25 0.91 1.09 1.29
N THR A 26 0.58 0.30 0.26
CA THR A 26 -0.49 0.63 -0.70
C THR A 26 -1.85 0.76 0.00
N THR A 27 -2.21 -0.18 0.87
CA THR A 27 -3.46 -0.18 1.63
C THR A 27 -3.49 0.95 2.67
N GLU A 28 -2.38 1.18 3.39
CA GLU A 28 -2.28 2.29 4.34
C GLU A 28 -2.46 3.66 3.66
N ASN A 29 -1.85 3.85 2.48
CA ASN A 29 -1.99 5.09 1.72
C ASN A 29 -3.43 5.35 1.27
N ALA A 30 -4.15 4.32 0.84
CA ALA A 30 -5.56 4.45 0.47
C ALA A 30 -6.43 4.86 1.67
N LEU A 31 -6.17 4.29 2.85
CA LEU A 31 -6.84 4.69 4.09
C LEU A 31 -6.52 6.12 4.52
N TRP A 32 -5.26 6.57 4.34
CA TRP A 32 -4.88 7.96 4.59
C TRP A 32 -5.56 8.95 3.64
N ALA A 33 -5.79 8.57 2.38
CA ALA A 33 -6.53 9.41 1.43
C ALA A 33 -7.96 9.67 1.92
N ILE A 34 -8.64 8.65 2.45
CA ILE A 34 -9.97 8.79 3.08
C ILE A 34 -9.91 9.76 4.27
N ALA A 35 -8.93 9.60 5.17
CA ALA A 35 -8.80 10.47 6.33
C ALA A 35 -8.56 11.94 5.95
N ARG A 36 -7.86 12.20 4.84
CA ARG A 36 -7.59 13.55 4.31
C ARG A 36 -8.78 14.20 3.60
N ALA A 37 -9.67 13.41 3.01
CA ALA A 37 -10.84 13.90 2.26
C ALA A 37 -12.06 14.22 3.14
N ARG A 38 -11.87 14.24 4.45
CA ARG A 38 -12.88 14.55 5.46
C ARG A 38 -13.39 16.00 5.36
N PRO A 39 -14.65 16.28 5.77
CA PRO A 39 -15.57 15.42 6.52
C PRO A 39 -16.34 14.37 5.70
N GLU A 40 -16.44 14.56 4.38
CA GLU A 40 -17.25 13.72 3.48
C GLU A 40 -16.34 13.10 2.41
N PRO A 41 -15.62 12.01 2.74
CA PRO A 41 -14.73 11.36 1.79
C PRO A 41 -15.57 10.73 0.65
N PRO A 42 -15.19 10.92 -0.62
CA PRO A 42 -15.88 10.30 -1.75
C PRO A 42 -15.91 8.76 -1.65
N ASP A 43 -17.01 8.16 -2.09
CA ASP A 43 -17.17 6.69 -2.14
C ASP A 43 -16.06 6.01 -2.95
N GLU A 44 -15.51 6.69 -3.95
CA GLU A 44 -14.39 6.20 -4.75
C GLU A 44 -13.13 5.93 -3.92
N LEU A 45 -12.87 6.74 -2.89
CA LEU A 45 -11.73 6.54 -1.99
C LEU A 45 -11.96 5.32 -1.09
N VAL A 46 -13.19 5.11 -0.64
CA VAL A 46 -13.56 3.92 0.13
C VAL A 46 -13.40 2.67 -0.73
N ALA A 47 -13.92 2.68 -1.96
CA ALA A 47 -13.75 1.60 -2.92
C ALA A 47 -12.26 1.34 -3.27
N ALA A 48 -11.45 2.39 -3.36
CA ALA A 48 -10.01 2.27 -3.56
C ALA A 48 -9.31 1.57 -2.38
N ALA A 49 -9.68 1.90 -1.13
CA ALA A 49 -9.13 1.22 0.05
C ALA A 49 -9.49 -0.27 0.09
N TYR A 50 -10.72 -0.64 -0.27
CA TYR A 50 -11.11 -2.05 -0.38
C TYR A 50 -10.34 -2.79 -1.47
N ARG A 51 -10.15 -2.16 -2.64
CA ARG A 51 -9.35 -2.75 -3.73
C ARG A 51 -7.89 -2.93 -3.34
N ALA A 52 -7.29 -1.94 -2.69
CA ALA A 52 -5.93 -2.04 -2.18
C ALA A 52 -5.82 -3.18 -1.17
N PHE A 53 -6.77 -3.30 -0.25
CA PHE A 53 -6.76 -4.41 0.71
C PHE A 53 -6.92 -5.78 0.02
N ALA A 54 -7.81 -5.90 -0.96
CA ALA A 54 -7.91 -7.14 -1.76
C ALA A 54 -6.58 -7.46 -2.44
N GLY A 55 -5.90 -6.44 -2.99
CA GLY A 55 -4.59 -6.56 -3.61
C GLY A 55 -3.46 -6.97 -2.66
N GLN A 56 -3.58 -6.62 -1.37
CA GLN A 56 -2.70 -7.13 -0.33
C GLN A 56 -2.92 -8.63 -0.11
N LEU A 57 -4.18 -9.07 -0.10
CA LEU A 57 -4.54 -10.46 0.18
C LEU A 57 -4.19 -11.41 -0.96
N ASP A 58 -4.36 -10.97 -2.21
CA ASP A 58 -4.02 -11.75 -3.40
C ASP A 58 -2.55 -11.56 -3.85
N GLY A 59 -1.83 -10.63 -3.21
CA GLY A 59 -0.42 -10.34 -3.46
C GLY A 59 -0.16 -9.45 -4.67
N THR A 60 -1.19 -8.96 -5.37
CA THR A 60 -1.03 -8.07 -6.53
C THR A 60 -0.42 -6.72 -6.17
N ASN A 61 -0.61 -6.23 -4.94
CA ASN A 61 0.07 -5.02 -4.46
C ASN A 61 1.59 -5.22 -4.44
N ALA A 62 2.07 -6.35 -3.90
CA ALA A 62 3.49 -6.65 -3.82
C ALA A 62 4.13 -6.75 -5.21
N VAL A 63 3.40 -7.30 -6.19
CA VAL A 63 3.82 -7.34 -7.60
C VAL A 63 3.89 -5.92 -8.18
N ALA A 64 2.86 -5.10 -7.98
CA ALA A 64 2.84 -3.73 -8.49
C ALA A 64 3.95 -2.86 -7.87
N GLU A 65 4.16 -2.95 -6.56
CA GLU A 65 5.23 -2.23 -5.84
C GLU A 65 6.61 -2.63 -6.33
N ARG A 66 6.83 -3.93 -6.59
CA ARG A 66 8.04 -4.45 -7.22
C ARG A 66 8.30 -3.81 -8.57
N GLU A 67 7.31 -3.80 -9.46
CA GLU A 67 7.47 -3.25 -10.80
C GLU A 67 7.73 -1.74 -10.75
N VAL A 68 7.03 -0.99 -9.89
CA VAL A 68 7.28 0.45 -9.69
C VAL A 68 8.70 0.69 -9.18
N PHE A 69 9.20 -0.13 -8.25
CA PHE A 69 10.56 -0.02 -7.75
C PHE A 69 11.60 -0.27 -8.86
N ILE A 70 11.42 -1.33 -9.64
CA ILE A 70 12.30 -1.67 -10.76
C ILE A 70 12.33 -0.52 -11.77
N GLN A 71 11.16 -0.01 -12.17
CA GLN A 71 11.06 1.11 -13.12
C GLN A 71 11.78 2.37 -12.62
N LYS A 72 11.64 2.70 -11.32
CA LYS A 72 12.35 3.84 -10.73
C LYS A 72 13.87 3.67 -10.75
N LEU A 73 14.38 2.46 -10.58
CA LEU A 73 15.81 2.18 -10.69
C LEU A 73 16.30 2.25 -12.14
N VAL A 74 15.52 1.72 -13.09
CA VAL A 74 15.85 1.78 -14.51
C VAL A 74 15.90 3.24 -15.00
N GLN A 75 14.93 4.06 -14.61
CA GLN A 75 14.92 5.50 -14.90
C GLN A 75 16.15 6.24 -14.34
N ARG A 76 16.78 5.71 -13.29
CA ARG A 76 18.01 6.24 -12.69
C ARG A 76 19.29 5.74 -13.37
N GLY A 77 19.17 5.03 -14.49
CA GLY A 77 20.29 4.51 -15.28
C GLY A 77 20.78 3.12 -14.88
N MET A 78 20.03 2.41 -14.03
CA MET A 78 20.34 1.01 -13.69
C MET A 78 19.80 0.07 -14.76
N SER A 79 20.46 -1.06 -15.01
CA SER A 79 19.87 -2.09 -15.87
C SER A 79 18.67 -2.76 -15.18
N GLU A 80 17.70 -3.21 -15.96
CA GLU A 80 16.50 -3.90 -15.47
C GLU A 80 16.86 -5.19 -14.71
N GLU A 81 17.89 -5.91 -15.18
CA GLU A 81 18.42 -7.11 -14.53
C GLU A 81 18.96 -6.81 -13.13
N THR A 82 19.80 -5.78 -12.99
CA THR A 82 20.35 -5.37 -11.69
C THR A 82 19.25 -4.84 -10.77
N ALA A 83 18.28 -4.09 -11.28
CA ALA A 83 17.15 -3.60 -10.49
C ALA A 83 16.29 -4.76 -9.93
N ARG A 84 16.05 -5.80 -10.73
CA ARG A 84 15.34 -7.02 -10.31
C ARG A 84 16.11 -7.80 -9.25
N GLU A 85 17.43 -7.92 -9.41
CA GLU A 85 18.28 -8.59 -8.43
C GLU A 85 18.30 -7.83 -7.09
N MET A 86 18.40 -6.51 -7.12
CA MET A 86 18.40 -5.66 -5.93
C MET A 86 17.09 -5.75 -5.17
N PHE A 87 15.94 -5.75 -5.85
CA PHE A 87 14.64 -5.93 -5.20
C PHE A 87 14.57 -7.30 -4.49
N GLY A 88 15.01 -8.37 -5.15
CA GLY A 88 15.02 -9.73 -4.58
C GLY A 88 15.93 -9.88 -3.34
N ARG A 89 17.05 -9.13 -3.29
CA ARG A 89 17.95 -9.10 -2.12
C ARG A 89 17.42 -8.23 -0.98
N GLY A 90 16.74 -7.12 -1.29
CA GLY A 90 16.15 -6.21 -0.29
C GLY A 90 14.94 -6.80 0.45
N PHE A 91 14.13 -7.62 -0.23
CA PHE A 91 12.91 -8.21 0.35
C PHE A 91 13.18 -9.39 1.30
N LYS A 92 14.36 -10.02 1.26
CA LYS A 92 14.73 -11.17 2.14
C LYS A 92 14.98 -10.81 3.61
N ARG A 93 14.66 -9.61 4.08
CA ARG A 93 14.97 -9.14 5.46
C ARG A 93 13.77 -8.76 6.34
N GLY A 94 12.56 -9.20 6.01
CA GLY A 94 11.39 -8.98 6.88
C GLY A 94 10.33 -10.04 6.66
N GLY A 95 10.54 -11.20 7.27
CA GLY A 95 9.52 -12.25 7.47
C GLY A 95 9.57 -12.66 8.94
#